data_AF-A0A6M1MBN5-F1
#
_entry.id   AF-A0A6M1MBN5-F1
#
_cell.length_a   1.000
_cell.length_b   1.000
_cell.length_c   1.000
_cell.angle_alpha   90.00
_cell.angle_beta   90.00
_cell.angle_gamma   90.00
#
_symmetry.space_group_name_H-M   'P 1'
#
loop_
_entity.id
_entity.type
_entity.pdbx_description
1 polymer ?
#
loop_
_entity_poly.entity_id
_entity_poly.type
_entity_poly.pdbx_seq_one_letter_code
_entity_poly.pdbx_strand_id
1 'polypeptide(L)'
;MPSLQSAFFQTLFFSRLLLIGKFIKQPANFVCLSVDRQPDQCRTRSSVKHSECAAGGIFITDCRGSVAVEFAIVAMPFLGLVGAILQVAFQIWAAQNFERALQNTVRTIFTGQFQLANASQTDAATLLSLLKTTMCGPTTATTPVVFNCRNVKFDVSTVNSFAGATPPKPINTSSGTWTSSFGTNYACAKPGTIVMVTAAVPFPTFFNLLGLDTRQFTSGAENGFSLLTSTAVFRTEPYQMTGAAAC
;
A
#
# COMPACT_ATOMS: atom_id res chain seq x y z
N MET A 1 22.92 17.18 -16.09
CA MET A 1 23.82 16.17 -15.52
C MET A 1 23.01 15.26 -14.61
N PRO A 2 22.43 14.15 -15.11
CA PRO A 2 21.62 13.24 -14.30
C PRO A 2 22.39 11.97 -13.88
N SER A 3 21.99 11.45 -12.73
CA SER A 3 21.98 10.02 -12.33
C SER A 3 23.30 9.25 -12.23
N LEU A 4 23.97 9.36 -11.08
CA LEU A 4 24.92 8.35 -10.57
C LEU A 4 24.35 7.52 -9.40
N GLN A 5 23.18 7.87 -8.86
CA GLN A 5 22.58 7.17 -7.72
C GLN A 5 21.70 5.96 -8.10
N SER A 6 21.23 5.84 -9.35
CA SER A 6 20.39 4.70 -9.76
C SER A 6 21.18 3.40 -10.00
N ALA A 7 22.48 3.49 -10.27
CA ALA A 7 23.32 2.32 -10.56
C ALA A 7 23.74 1.51 -9.33
N PHE A 8 23.77 2.12 -8.14
CA PHE A 8 24.21 1.43 -6.92
C PHE A 8 23.17 0.48 -6.33
N PHE A 9 21.88 0.74 -6.56
CA PHE A 9 20.80 -0.06 -5.97
C PHE A 9 20.53 -1.35 -6.77
N GLN A 10 20.83 -1.36 -8.07
CA GLN A 10 20.60 -2.52 -8.94
C GLN A 10 21.64 -3.64 -8.71
N THR A 11 22.88 -3.28 -8.39
CA THR A 11 24.00 -4.24 -8.25
C THR A 11 23.99 -5.01 -6.94
N LEU A 12 23.42 -4.42 -5.87
CA LEU A 12 23.35 -5.05 -4.54
C LEU A 12 22.25 -6.12 -4.44
N PHE A 13 21.18 -6.02 -5.24
CA PHE A 13 20.09 -7.01 -5.21
C PHE A 13 20.43 -8.30 -5.97
N PHE A 14 21.23 -8.22 -7.04
CA PHE A 14 21.63 -9.40 -7.82
C PHE A 14 22.71 -10.25 -7.13
N SER A 15 23.56 -9.66 -6.28
CA SER A 15 24.66 -10.38 -5.62
C SER A 15 24.18 -11.30 -4.49
N ARG A 16 23.02 -11.02 -3.88
CA ARG A 16 22.45 -11.87 -2.81
C ARG A 16 21.56 -13.03 -3.30
N LEU A 17 21.27 -13.12 -4.60
CA LEU A 17 20.43 -14.19 -5.16
C LEU A 17 21.21 -15.40 -5.69
N LEU A 18 22.56 -15.35 -5.68
CA LEU A 18 23.41 -16.45 -6.17
C LEU A 18 23.89 -17.40 -5.06
N LEU A 19 23.55 -17.14 -3.79
CA LEU A 19 24.02 -17.93 -2.64
C LEU A 19 23.01 -18.95 -2.09
N ILE A 20 21.81 -19.04 -2.68
CA ILE A 20 20.76 -20.00 -2.25
C ILE A 20 20.69 -21.23 -3.19
N GLY A 21 21.35 -21.20 -4.35
CA GLY A 21 21.28 -22.27 -5.36
C GLY A 21 22.14 -23.52 -5.11
N LYS A 22 22.82 -23.66 -3.96
CA LYS A 22 23.83 -24.72 -3.75
C LYS A 22 23.40 -25.88 -2.83
N PHE A 23 22.12 -26.01 -2.50
CA PHE A 23 21.61 -27.00 -1.53
C PHE A 23 20.83 -28.18 -2.12
N ILE A 24 21.00 -28.52 -3.41
CA ILE A 24 20.35 -29.68 -4.03
C ILE A 24 21.37 -30.51 -4.83
N LYS A 25 22.39 -31.04 -4.15
CA LYS A 25 23.16 -32.16 -4.69
C LYS A 25 23.82 -32.94 -3.56
N GLN A 26 23.07 -33.85 -2.95
CA GLN A 26 23.71 -34.98 -2.26
C GLN A 26 22.89 -36.25 -2.53
N PRO A 27 23.52 -37.30 -3.08
CA PRO A 27 22.85 -38.54 -3.42
C PRO A 27 22.47 -39.27 -2.13
N ALA A 28 21.21 -39.71 -2.04
CA ALA A 28 20.77 -40.63 -1.03
C ALA A 28 21.54 -41.94 -1.19
N ASN A 29 22.56 -42.12 -0.36
CA ASN A 29 23.30 -43.35 -0.22
C ASN A 29 22.40 -44.32 0.55
N PHE A 30 22.13 -45.45 -0.09
CA PHE A 30 21.33 -46.55 0.44
C PHE A 30 22.02 -47.08 1.70
N VAL A 31 21.44 -46.82 2.87
CA VAL A 31 21.82 -47.47 4.12
C VAL A 31 20.62 -48.31 4.55
N CYS A 32 20.72 -49.61 4.26
CA CYS A 32 19.92 -50.62 4.94
C CYS A 32 20.29 -50.61 6.42
N LEU A 33 19.40 -50.07 7.25
CA LEU A 33 19.45 -50.30 8.69
C LEU A 33 18.55 -51.50 8.99
N SER A 34 19.18 -52.67 9.05
CA SER A 34 18.63 -53.88 9.65
C SER A 34 18.47 -53.63 11.15
N VAL A 35 17.23 -53.47 11.60
CA VAL A 35 16.86 -53.70 13.01
C VAL A 35 15.58 -54.52 13.02
N ASP A 36 15.79 -55.79 13.35
CA ASP A 36 14.83 -56.84 13.66
C ASP A 36 13.63 -56.39 14.50
N ARG A 37 12.43 -56.87 14.12
CA ARG A 37 11.43 -57.53 15.00
C ARG A 37 10.07 -57.67 14.29
N GLN A 38 9.86 -58.79 13.59
CA GLN A 38 8.91 -59.87 13.93
C GLN A 38 8.65 -60.77 12.70
N PRO A 39 8.76 -62.12 12.84
CA PRO A 39 8.42 -63.06 11.80
C PRO A 39 6.90 -63.29 11.77
N ASP A 40 6.43 -63.98 10.73
CA ASP A 40 5.06 -64.47 10.55
C ASP A 40 4.10 -63.48 9.86
N GLN A 41 4.09 -63.50 8.53
CA GLN A 41 3.09 -64.24 7.77
C GLN A 41 3.26 -63.89 6.28
N CYS A 42 3.98 -64.76 5.56
CA CYS A 42 3.78 -64.95 4.13
C CYS A 42 2.34 -65.41 3.91
N ARG A 43 1.41 -64.48 3.68
CA ARG A 43 0.09 -64.82 3.14
C ARG A 43 0.07 -64.55 1.65
N THR A 44 0.44 -65.57 0.89
CA THR A 44 0.06 -65.75 -0.50
C THR A 44 -1.47 -65.78 -0.60
N ARG A 45 -2.10 -64.63 -0.82
CA ARG A 45 -3.49 -64.57 -1.26
C ARG A 45 -3.53 -64.36 -2.76
N SER A 46 -3.57 -65.49 -3.45
CA SER A 46 -4.31 -65.75 -4.69
C SER A 46 -4.84 -64.52 -5.43
N SER A 47 -4.24 -64.26 -6.59
CA SER A 47 -4.91 -63.91 -7.85
C SER A 47 -6.31 -63.29 -7.71
N VAL A 48 -6.36 -61.98 -7.50
CA VAL A 48 -7.52 -61.19 -7.94
C VAL A 48 -7.13 -60.64 -9.30
N LYS A 49 -7.84 -61.12 -10.33
CA LYS A 49 -7.75 -60.67 -11.71
C LYS A 49 -7.82 -59.14 -11.74
N HIS A 50 -6.71 -58.50 -12.07
CA HIS A 50 -6.73 -57.14 -12.59
C HIS A 50 -7.40 -57.17 -13.96
N SER A 51 -8.71 -56.91 -14.00
CA SER A 51 -9.35 -56.43 -15.23
C SER A 51 -9.29 -54.91 -15.22
N GLU A 52 -8.53 -54.40 -16.17
CA GLU A 52 -8.73 -53.12 -16.87
C GLU A 52 -8.44 -51.84 -16.06
N CYS A 53 -7.15 -51.49 -16.03
CA CYS A 53 -6.71 -50.13 -16.35
C CYS A 53 -5.59 -50.27 -17.39
N ALA A 54 -5.99 -50.29 -18.66
CA ALA A 54 -5.08 -50.35 -19.80
C ALA A 54 -4.26 -49.05 -19.92
N ALA A 55 -3.06 -49.23 -20.45
CA ALA A 55 -1.95 -48.29 -20.48
C ALA A 55 -2.25 -46.96 -21.19
N GLY A 56 -1.84 -45.86 -20.55
CA GLY A 56 -1.83 -44.53 -21.15
C GLY A 56 -1.28 -43.48 -20.19
N GLY A 57 0.05 -43.29 -20.20
CA GLY A 57 0.74 -42.15 -19.57
C GLY A 57 0.70 -42.11 -18.03
N ILE A 58 1.86 -41.89 -17.40
CA ILE A 58 2.11 -41.91 -15.94
C ILE A 58 1.32 -40.84 -15.12
N PHE A 59 0.30 -40.19 -15.69
CA PHE A 59 -0.52 -39.19 -14.99
C PHE A 59 -2.04 -39.47 -14.95
N ILE A 60 -2.53 -40.56 -15.52
CA ILE A 60 -4.01 -40.78 -15.65
C ILE A 60 -4.57 -41.81 -14.64
N THR A 61 -3.74 -42.58 -13.94
CA THR A 61 -4.19 -43.57 -12.93
C THR A 61 -3.88 -43.15 -11.50
N ASP A 62 -4.26 -41.94 -11.10
CA ASP A 62 -4.16 -41.50 -9.72
C ASP A 62 -5.52 -40.98 -9.21
N CYS A 63 -6.31 -41.84 -8.57
CA CYS A 63 -7.59 -41.48 -7.95
C CYS A 63 -7.43 -40.41 -6.83
N ARG A 64 -6.19 -40.18 -6.38
CA ARG A 64 -5.82 -39.12 -5.43
C ARG A 64 -5.88 -37.73 -6.05
N GLY A 65 -5.85 -37.62 -7.38
CA GLY A 65 -6.02 -36.38 -8.12
C GLY A 65 -7.44 -35.80 -8.04
N SER A 66 -8.48 -36.65 -8.01
CA SER A 66 -9.88 -36.20 -7.95
C SER A 66 -10.16 -35.42 -6.66
N VAL A 67 -9.73 -35.96 -5.52
CA VAL A 67 -9.90 -35.33 -4.21
C VAL A 67 -9.12 -34.00 -4.12
N ALA A 68 -7.93 -33.93 -4.74
CA ALA A 68 -7.16 -32.70 -4.80
C ALA A 68 -7.87 -31.60 -5.61
N VAL A 69 -8.53 -31.96 -6.72
CA VAL A 69 -9.30 -31.02 -7.56
C VAL A 69 -10.58 -30.56 -6.84
N GLU A 70 -11.29 -31.47 -6.16
CA GLU A 70 -12.48 -31.15 -5.36
C GLU A 70 -12.15 -30.15 -4.24
N PHE A 71 -11.03 -30.34 -3.54
CA PHE A 71 -10.59 -29.40 -2.52
C PHE A 71 -10.14 -28.07 -3.11
N ALA A 72 -9.45 -28.08 -4.27
CA ALA A 72 -8.99 -26.86 -4.91
C ALA A 72 -10.15 -25.94 -5.35
N ILE A 73 -11.27 -26.50 -5.81
CA ILE A 73 -12.46 -25.74 -6.20
C ILE A 73 -13.08 -25.00 -5.00
N VAL A 74 -13.00 -25.56 -3.79
CA VAL A 74 -13.51 -24.90 -2.56
C VAL A 74 -12.45 -23.98 -1.94
N ALA A 75 -11.18 -24.36 -2.00
CA ALA A 75 -10.08 -23.60 -1.42
C ALA A 75 -9.83 -22.28 -2.15
N MET A 76 -9.98 -22.23 -3.47
CA MET A 76 -9.79 -21.01 -4.27
C MET A 76 -10.69 -19.83 -3.83
N PRO A 77 -12.03 -19.96 -3.76
CA PRO A 77 -12.90 -18.87 -3.32
C PRO A 77 -12.68 -18.53 -1.84
N PHE A 78 -12.35 -19.51 -0.99
CA PHE A 78 -12.04 -19.25 0.43
C PHE A 78 -10.79 -18.40 0.61
N LEU A 79 -9.67 -18.79 -0.01
CA LEU A 79 -8.43 -17.99 0.03
C LEU A 79 -8.63 -16.63 -0.62
N GLY A 80 -9.49 -16.55 -1.65
CA GLY A 80 -9.83 -15.27 -2.26
C GLY A 80 -10.59 -14.32 -1.34
N LEU A 81 -11.54 -14.85 -0.57
CA LEU A 81 -12.25 -14.08 0.45
C LEU A 81 -11.32 -13.62 1.57
N VAL A 82 -10.39 -14.48 2.03
CA VAL A 82 -9.39 -14.11 3.03
C VAL A 82 -8.48 -12.99 2.50
N GLY A 83 -8.01 -13.10 1.25
CA GLY A 83 -7.22 -12.05 0.61
C GLY A 83 -7.97 -10.71 0.48
N ALA A 84 -9.27 -10.75 0.18
CA ALA A 84 -10.12 -9.57 0.12
C ALA A 84 -10.26 -8.89 1.50
N ILE A 85 -10.49 -9.67 2.57
CA ILE A 85 -10.57 -9.14 3.94
C ILE A 85 -9.24 -8.49 4.34
N LEU A 86 -8.11 -9.14 4.05
CA LEU A 86 -6.78 -8.58 4.33
C LEU A 86 -6.53 -7.29 3.56
N GLN A 87 -6.89 -7.22 2.28
CA GLN A 87 -6.76 -6.00 1.46
C GLN A 87 -7.53 -4.83 2.08
N VAL A 88 -8.80 -5.03 2.48
CA VAL A 88 -9.62 -3.99 3.10
C VAL A 88 -9.06 -3.59 4.46
N ALA A 89 -8.60 -4.55 5.27
CA ALA A 89 -7.98 -4.28 6.56
C ALA A 89 -6.74 -3.39 6.42
N PHE A 90 -5.86 -3.67 5.46
CA PHE A 90 -4.70 -2.82 5.15
C PHE A 90 -5.10 -1.42 4.71
N GLN A 91 -6.13 -1.30 3.88
CA GLN A 91 -6.61 -0.01 3.38
C GLN A 91 -7.20 0.86 4.49
N ILE A 92 -7.99 0.27 5.40
CA ILE A 92 -8.53 0.97 6.57
C ILE A 92 -7.40 1.38 7.53
N TRP A 93 -6.45 0.48 7.79
CA TRP A 93 -5.30 0.79 8.64
C TRP A 93 -4.48 1.95 8.07
N ALA A 94 -4.20 1.94 6.76
CA ALA A 94 -3.50 3.04 6.09
C ALA A 94 -4.28 4.36 6.19
N ALA A 95 -5.60 4.33 5.99
CA ALA A 95 -6.47 5.51 6.12
C ALA A 95 -6.44 6.10 7.54
N GLN A 96 -6.51 5.26 8.58
CA GLN A 96 -6.44 5.73 9.97
C GLN A 96 -5.07 6.33 10.33
N ASN A 97 -3.97 5.75 9.82
CA ASN A 97 -2.64 6.32 10.00
C ASN A 97 -2.50 7.68 9.30
N PHE A 98 -3.02 7.78 8.07
CA PHE A 98 -3.02 9.02 7.30
C PHE A 98 -3.81 10.14 7.99
N GLU A 99 -5.00 9.83 8.48
CA GLU A 99 -5.84 10.77 9.24
C GLU A 99 -5.11 11.28 10.50
N ARG A 100 -4.48 10.38 11.26
CA ARG A 100 -3.72 10.76 12.46
C ARG A 100 -2.55 11.70 12.13
N ALA A 101 -1.83 11.43 11.04
CA ALA A 101 -0.75 12.29 10.59
C ALA A 101 -1.28 13.67 10.17
N LEU A 102 -2.37 13.71 9.40
CA LEU A 102 -2.99 14.97 8.98
C LEU A 102 -3.46 15.78 10.18
N GLN A 103 -4.11 15.17 11.17
CA GLN A 103 -4.60 15.87 12.36
C GLN A 103 -3.47 16.54 13.15
N ASN A 104 -2.31 15.90 13.25
CA ASN A 104 -1.15 16.50 13.91
C ASN A 104 -0.60 17.70 13.12
N THR A 105 -0.55 17.60 11.80
CA THR A 105 -0.14 18.71 10.92
C THR A 105 -1.15 19.86 10.93
N VAL A 106 -2.44 19.54 10.88
CA VAL A 106 -3.52 20.53 10.93
C VAL A 106 -3.51 21.32 12.24
N ARG A 107 -3.15 20.70 13.36
CA ARG A 107 -2.99 21.41 14.65
C ARG A 107 -1.94 22.52 14.59
N THR A 108 -0.86 22.36 13.82
CA THR A 108 0.15 23.42 13.68
C THR A 108 -0.36 24.59 12.85
N ILE A 109 -1.25 24.34 11.88
CA ILE A 109 -1.98 25.37 11.14
C ILE A 109 -3.05 26.03 12.03
N PHE A 110 -3.78 25.24 12.81
CA PHE A 110 -4.84 25.70 13.71
C PHE A 110 -4.34 26.73 14.72
N THR A 111 -3.18 26.44 15.33
CA THR A 111 -2.53 27.29 16.34
C THR A 111 -1.67 28.42 15.74
N GLY A 112 -1.56 28.49 14.41
CA GLY A 112 -0.73 29.50 13.73
C GLY A 112 0.78 29.21 13.76
N GLN A 113 1.24 28.13 14.40
CA GLN A 113 2.66 27.80 14.54
C GLN A 113 3.35 27.63 13.18
N PHE A 114 2.67 26.98 12.23
CA PHE A 114 3.23 26.78 10.88
C PHE A 114 3.39 28.11 10.12
N GLN A 115 2.42 29.01 10.27
CA GLN A 115 2.39 30.29 9.60
C GLN A 115 3.40 31.26 10.21
N LEU A 116 3.54 31.25 11.54
CA LEU A 116 4.56 32.05 12.24
C LEU A 116 5.99 31.60 11.91
N ALA A 117 6.21 30.28 11.81
CA ALA A 117 7.52 29.74 11.44
C ALA A 117 7.92 30.05 9.98
N ASN A 118 6.94 30.25 9.10
CA ASN A 118 7.16 30.44 7.66
C ASN A 118 6.66 31.80 7.15
N ALA A 119 6.58 32.80 8.03
CA ALA A 119 6.01 34.11 7.71
C ALA A 119 6.70 34.83 6.53
N SER A 120 7.97 34.51 6.25
CA SER A 120 8.74 35.08 5.14
C SER A 120 8.43 34.47 3.77
N GLN A 121 7.65 33.38 3.71
CA GLN A 121 7.37 32.67 2.47
C GLN A 121 5.98 32.99 1.95
N THR A 122 5.91 33.43 0.70
CA THR A 122 4.66 33.73 -0.02
C THR A 122 4.39 32.73 -1.16
N ASP A 123 5.38 31.92 -1.55
CA ASP A 123 5.21 30.90 -2.57
C ASP A 123 4.44 29.68 -2.04
N ALA A 124 3.28 29.43 -2.64
CA ALA A 124 2.40 28.31 -2.32
C ALA A 124 3.11 26.95 -2.47
N ALA A 125 3.93 26.77 -3.51
CA ALA A 125 4.61 25.49 -3.75
C ALA A 125 5.60 25.16 -2.62
N THR A 126 6.34 26.18 -2.16
CA THR A 126 7.28 26.01 -1.05
C THR A 126 6.57 25.78 0.28
N LEU A 127 5.48 26.48 0.56
CA LEU A 127 4.66 26.26 1.76
C LEU A 127 4.08 24.84 1.80
N LEU A 128 3.59 24.32 0.68
CA LEU A 128 3.09 22.94 0.58
C LEU A 128 4.21 21.91 0.84
N SER A 129 5.44 22.16 0.38
CA SER A 129 6.60 21.30 0.65
C SER A 129 6.99 21.30 2.13
N LEU A 130 6.96 22.47 2.78
CA LEU A 130 7.22 22.61 4.21
C LEU A 130 6.12 21.95 5.05
N LEU A 131 4.86 22.07 4.62
CA LEU A 131 3.73 21.42 5.26
C LEU A 131 3.86 19.89 5.20
N LYS A 132 4.24 19.38 4.03
CA LYS A 132 4.56 17.98 3.83
C LYS A 132 5.70 17.50 4.72
N THR A 133 6.75 18.31 4.88
CA THR A 133 7.86 18.01 5.79
C THR A 133 7.38 17.99 7.26
N THR A 134 6.40 18.81 7.61
CA THR A 134 5.78 18.82 8.95
C THR A 134 4.95 17.56 9.19
N MET A 135 4.25 17.04 8.18
CA MET A 135 3.49 15.79 8.29
C MET A 135 4.38 14.55 8.28
N CYS A 136 5.38 14.54 7.40
CA CYS A 136 6.18 13.35 7.10
C CYS A 136 7.49 13.29 7.87
N GLY A 137 7.88 14.36 8.57
CA GLY A 137 9.23 14.51 9.11
C GLY A 137 10.27 14.89 8.05
N PRO A 138 11.54 15.09 8.43
CA PRO A 138 12.62 15.43 7.52
C PRO A 138 12.71 14.40 6.38
N THR A 139 12.97 14.86 5.15
CA THR A 139 12.93 14.09 3.89
C THR A 139 13.77 12.81 3.85
N THR A 140 14.71 12.65 4.79
CA THR A 140 15.57 11.47 4.95
C THR A 140 14.99 10.39 5.86
N ALA A 141 13.93 10.73 6.61
CA ALA A 141 13.20 9.78 7.43
C ALA A 141 12.18 9.06 6.54
N THR A 142 12.45 7.79 6.28
CA THR A 142 11.40 6.80 6.00
C THR A 142 10.58 6.66 7.28
N THR A 143 9.82 7.70 7.65
CA THR A 143 8.88 7.64 8.76
C THR A 143 8.04 6.40 8.51
N PRO A 144 7.80 5.55 9.53
CA PRO A 144 7.04 4.30 9.39
C PRO A 144 5.55 4.59 9.15
N VAL A 145 5.24 5.57 8.31
CA VAL A 145 3.94 5.77 7.72
C VAL A 145 3.75 4.71 6.65
N VAL A 146 2.55 4.15 6.64
CA VAL A 146 2.10 3.08 5.75
C VAL A 146 2.11 3.50 4.27
N PHE A 147 2.27 4.80 3.98
CA PHE A 147 2.15 5.41 2.66
C PHE A 147 3.43 6.17 2.27
N ASN A 148 3.66 6.32 0.96
CA ASN A 148 4.80 7.05 0.44
C ASN A 148 4.60 8.56 0.59
N CYS A 149 5.29 9.15 1.57
CA CYS A 149 5.25 10.58 1.83
C CYS A 149 5.61 11.45 0.62
N ARG A 150 6.49 11.00 -0.28
CA ARG A 150 6.86 11.76 -1.50
C ARG A 150 5.68 11.97 -2.44
N ASN A 151 4.67 11.11 -2.42
CA ASN A 151 3.53 11.20 -3.32
C ASN A 151 2.31 11.88 -2.66
N VAL A 152 2.43 12.34 -1.41
CA VAL A 152 1.38 13.11 -0.74
C VAL A 152 1.28 14.49 -1.38
N LYS A 153 0.04 14.88 -1.69
CA LYS A 153 -0.36 16.22 -2.16
C LYS A 153 -1.33 16.83 -1.17
N PHE A 154 -1.18 18.13 -0.93
CA PHE A 154 -2.05 18.92 -0.05
C PHE A 154 -2.71 20.03 -0.84
N ASP A 155 -3.93 20.35 -0.46
CA ASP A 155 -4.67 21.52 -0.91
C ASP A 155 -5.20 22.25 0.33
N VAL A 156 -4.78 23.51 0.49
CA VAL A 156 -5.21 24.34 1.61
C VAL A 156 -6.01 25.51 1.03
N SER A 157 -7.26 25.61 1.43
CA SER A 157 -8.16 26.68 1.00
C SER A 157 -8.85 27.31 2.19
N THR A 158 -9.18 28.60 2.09
CA THR A 158 -10.00 29.30 3.09
C THR A 158 -11.45 29.34 2.61
N VAL A 159 -12.37 29.22 3.56
CA VAL A 159 -13.82 29.20 3.30
C VAL A 159 -14.52 30.21 4.20
N ASN A 160 -15.64 30.76 3.73
CA ASN A 160 -16.39 31.77 4.50
C ASN A 160 -17.34 31.13 5.52
N SER A 161 -17.75 29.88 5.30
CA SER A 161 -18.67 29.14 6.17
C SER A 161 -18.35 27.64 6.16
N PHE A 162 -18.62 26.95 7.26
CA PHE A 162 -18.47 25.50 7.35
C PHE A 162 -19.40 24.75 6.37
N ALA A 163 -20.59 25.30 6.11
CA ALA A 163 -21.55 24.72 5.18
C ALA A 163 -21.11 24.84 3.70
N GLY A 164 -20.25 25.82 3.37
CA GLY A 164 -19.70 26.01 2.03
C GLY A 164 -18.38 25.26 1.78
N ALA A 165 -17.87 24.52 2.77
CA ALA A 165 -16.61 23.82 2.66
C ALA A 165 -16.76 22.56 1.78
N THR A 166 -16.50 22.70 0.48
CA THR A 166 -16.51 21.58 -0.47
C THR A 166 -15.08 21.15 -0.77
N PRO A 167 -14.62 19.97 -0.31
CA PRO A 167 -13.27 19.52 -0.57
C PRO A 167 -13.01 19.36 -2.08
N PRO A 168 -11.84 19.80 -2.58
CA PRO A 168 -11.48 19.63 -3.98
C PRO A 168 -11.35 18.15 -4.32
N LYS A 169 -11.78 17.78 -5.53
CA LYS A 169 -11.69 16.41 -6.02
C LYS A 169 -10.24 16.10 -6.44
N PRO A 170 -9.54 15.15 -5.80
CA PRO A 170 -8.13 14.91 -6.10
C PRO A 170 -7.88 14.18 -7.42
N ILE A 171 -8.86 13.40 -7.89
CA ILE A 171 -8.81 12.64 -9.14
C ILE A 171 -9.84 13.19 -10.12
N ASN A 172 -9.42 13.31 -11.38
CA ASN A 172 -10.32 13.52 -12.49
C ASN A 172 -10.78 12.15 -13.04
N THR A 173 -12.08 11.88 -12.95
CA THR A 173 -12.68 10.59 -13.34
C THR A 173 -12.58 10.31 -14.84
N SER A 174 -12.41 11.33 -15.67
CA SER A 174 -12.31 11.19 -17.13
C SER A 174 -10.90 10.82 -17.59
N SER A 175 -9.86 11.31 -16.89
CA SER A 175 -8.46 10.98 -17.21
C SER A 175 -7.91 9.84 -16.35
N GLY A 176 -8.55 9.55 -15.20
CA GLY A 176 -8.08 8.53 -14.26
C GLY A 176 -6.78 8.90 -13.57
N THR A 177 -6.46 10.19 -13.52
CA THR A 177 -5.21 10.75 -12.99
C THR A 177 -5.50 11.91 -12.04
N TRP A 178 -4.44 12.42 -11.39
CA TRP A 178 -4.51 13.63 -10.58
C TRP A 178 -5.17 14.79 -11.33
N THR A 179 -6.06 15.51 -10.66
CA THR A 179 -6.57 16.79 -11.15
C THR A 179 -5.42 17.81 -11.20
N SER A 180 -5.32 18.59 -12.27
CA SER A 180 -4.25 19.59 -12.46
C SER A 180 -4.26 20.71 -11.41
N SER A 181 -5.41 20.99 -10.81
CA SER A 181 -5.57 21.99 -9.75
C SER A 181 -5.27 21.47 -8.35
N PHE A 182 -5.15 20.15 -8.16
CA PHE A 182 -4.96 19.54 -6.84
C PHE A 182 -3.48 19.42 -6.50
N GLY A 183 -3.08 19.96 -5.34
CA GLY A 183 -1.68 19.94 -4.90
C GLY A 183 -0.90 21.21 -5.20
N THR A 184 -1.56 22.27 -5.69
CA THR A 184 -0.93 23.56 -6.04
C THR A 184 -1.50 24.74 -5.26
N ASN A 185 -2.64 24.57 -4.59
CA ASN A 185 -3.31 25.65 -3.88
C ASN A 185 -2.90 25.68 -2.40
N TYR A 186 -2.45 26.85 -1.96
CA TYR A 186 -2.23 27.15 -0.56
C TYR A 186 -2.76 28.55 -0.25
N ALA A 187 -3.87 28.62 0.47
CA ALA A 187 -4.41 29.85 1.00
C ALA A 187 -3.86 30.09 2.42
N CYS A 188 -3.25 31.25 2.63
CA CYS A 188 -2.77 31.63 3.95
C CYS A 188 -3.92 31.80 4.92
N ALA A 189 -3.92 30.93 5.92
CA ALA A 189 -4.85 30.94 7.01
C ALA A 189 -4.51 32.13 7.92
N LYS A 190 -5.42 33.10 8.02
CA LYS A 190 -5.34 34.25 8.92
C LYS A 190 -5.98 33.91 10.27
N PRO A 191 -5.75 34.68 11.35
CA PRO A 191 -6.32 34.39 12.66
C PRO A 191 -7.85 34.51 12.59
N GLY A 192 -8.57 33.53 13.14
CA GLY A 192 -10.03 33.49 13.13
C GLY A 192 -10.70 33.14 11.79
N THR A 193 -9.93 32.75 10.76
CA THR A 193 -10.49 32.32 9.46
C THR A 193 -10.80 30.83 9.44
N ILE A 194 -11.80 30.42 8.64
CA ILE A 194 -12.11 29.00 8.44
C ILE A 194 -11.24 28.49 7.29
N VAL A 195 -10.54 27.40 7.56
CA VAL A 195 -9.58 26.77 6.66
C VAL A 195 -10.02 25.34 6.43
N MET A 196 -9.87 24.89 5.20
CA MET A 196 -10.06 23.53 4.77
C MET A 196 -8.74 23.01 4.23
N VAL A 197 -8.25 21.94 4.85
CA VAL A 197 -7.03 21.24 4.44
C VAL A 197 -7.45 19.89 3.92
N THR A 198 -7.17 19.61 2.66
CA THR A 198 -7.39 18.31 2.04
C THR A 198 -6.05 17.71 1.64
N ALA A 199 -5.77 16.50 2.10
CA ALA A 199 -4.57 15.76 1.76
C ALA A 199 -4.97 14.49 1.01
N ALA A 200 -4.22 14.15 -0.04
CA ALA A 200 -4.43 12.90 -0.75
C ALA A 200 -3.12 12.24 -1.17
N VAL A 201 -3.11 10.91 -1.20
CA VAL A 201 -1.93 10.09 -1.51
C VAL A 201 -2.36 8.80 -2.25
N PRO A 202 -1.59 8.33 -3.24
CA PRO A 202 -1.86 7.07 -3.90
C PRO A 202 -1.33 5.91 -3.04
N PHE A 203 -2.14 4.88 -2.86
CA PHE A 203 -1.85 3.72 -2.04
C PHE A 203 -1.89 2.43 -2.89
N PRO A 204 -0.84 1.56 -2.81
CA PRO A 204 -0.81 0.32 -3.56
C PRO A 204 -1.92 -0.64 -3.17
N THR A 205 -2.62 -1.17 -4.18
CA THR A 205 -3.56 -2.29 -4.01
C THR A 205 -2.83 -3.59 -4.32
N PHE A 206 -2.85 -4.55 -3.38
CA PHE A 206 -2.11 -5.81 -3.52
C PHE A 206 -2.99 -6.91 -4.11
N PHE A 207 -4.25 -6.97 -3.67
CA PHE A 207 -5.21 -7.97 -4.11
C PHE A 207 -6.40 -7.30 -4.79
N ASN A 208 -6.63 -7.62 -6.07
CA ASN A 208 -7.89 -7.37 -6.75
C ASN A 208 -8.48 -8.73 -7.12
N LEU A 209 -9.11 -9.35 -6.13
CA LEU A 209 -9.70 -10.67 -6.26
C LEU A 209 -11.21 -10.53 -6.07
N LEU A 210 -11.99 -11.34 -6.79
CA LEU A 210 -13.45 -11.33 -6.75
C LEU A 210 -14.12 -10.04 -7.28
N GLY A 211 -13.41 -9.24 -8.09
CA GLY A 211 -13.98 -8.02 -8.70
C GLY A 211 -14.10 -6.82 -7.75
N LEU A 212 -13.42 -6.87 -6.60
CA LEU A 212 -13.30 -5.75 -5.67
C LEU A 212 -12.28 -4.74 -6.20
N ASP A 213 -12.70 -3.94 -7.16
CA ASP A 213 -11.87 -2.87 -7.70
C ASP A 213 -11.88 -1.65 -6.78
N THR A 214 -10.85 -1.54 -5.94
CA THR A 214 -10.61 -0.33 -5.13
C THR A 214 -9.69 0.67 -5.83
N ARG A 215 -9.34 0.42 -7.10
CA ARG A 215 -8.43 1.26 -7.87
C ARG A 215 -9.18 2.47 -8.39
N GLN A 216 -8.61 3.64 -8.16
CA GLN A 216 -9.20 4.90 -8.61
C GLN A 216 -8.31 5.58 -9.67
N PHE A 217 -7.03 5.22 -9.71
CA PHE A 217 -6.11 5.61 -10.76
C PHE A 217 -6.12 4.56 -11.87
N THR A 218 -6.55 4.97 -13.07
CA THR A 218 -6.69 4.08 -14.24
C THR A 218 -5.65 4.36 -15.33
N SER A 219 -4.84 5.41 -15.19
CA SER A 219 -3.73 5.72 -16.09
C SER A 219 -2.58 6.43 -15.37
N GLY A 220 -1.41 6.53 -16.00
CA GLY A 220 -0.22 7.19 -15.44
C GLY A 220 0.69 6.29 -14.59
N ALA A 221 1.64 6.92 -13.88
CA ALA A 221 2.62 6.21 -13.04
C ALA A 221 1.98 5.54 -11.82
N GLU A 222 0.78 6.00 -11.44
CA GLU A 222 -0.02 5.49 -10.32
C GLU A 222 -1.12 4.51 -10.73
N ASN A 223 -1.10 4.00 -11.97
CA ASN A 223 -2.12 3.09 -12.46
C ASN A 223 -2.28 1.86 -11.54
N GLY A 224 -3.52 1.58 -11.13
CA GLY A 224 -3.85 0.48 -10.24
C GLY A 224 -3.70 0.80 -8.74
N PHE A 225 -3.48 2.06 -8.38
CA PHE A 225 -3.50 2.51 -6.99
C PHE A 225 -4.90 2.96 -6.55
N SER A 226 -5.18 2.78 -5.25
CA SER A 226 -6.32 3.37 -4.57
C SER A 226 -5.93 4.78 -4.09
N LEU A 227 -6.88 5.70 -3.98
CA LEU A 227 -6.63 7.00 -3.36
C LEU A 227 -6.95 6.92 -1.87
N LEU A 228 -6.04 7.41 -1.03
CA LEU A 228 -6.36 7.78 0.35
C LEU A 228 -6.53 9.30 0.38
N THR A 229 -7.67 9.76 0.90
CA THR A 229 -7.98 11.18 1.05
C THR A 229 -8.42 11.43 2.48
N SER A 230 -8.02 12.58 3.02
CA SER A 230 -8.40 13.05 4.35
C SER A 230 -8.58 14.56 4.27
N THR A 231 -9.62 15.05 4.94
CA THR A 231 -10.02 16.46 4.90
C THR A 231 -10.34 16.91 6.30
N ALA A 232 -9.73 18.00 6.73
CA ALA A 232 -10.03 18.68 7.98
C ALA A 232 -10.51 20.11 7.69
N VAL A 233 -11.62 20.50 8.31
CA VAL A 233 -12.16 21.87 8.24
C VAL A 233 -12.20 22.43 9.66
N PHE A 234 -11.59 23.58 9.88
CA PHE A 234 -11.45 24.17 11.20
C PHE A 234 -11.33 25.70 11.11
N ARG A 235 -11.56 26.38 12.23
CA ARG A 235 -11.29 27.81 12.37
C ARG A 235 -9.99 28.00 13.13
N THR A 236 -9.05 28.78 12.61
CA THR A 236 -7.79 29.06 13.30
C THR A 236 -7.97 29.85 14.58
N GLU A 237 -7.07 29.62 15.54
CA GLU A 237 -7.01 30.37 16.78
C GLU A 237 -6.66 31.85 16.51
N PRO A 238 -7.02 32.76 17.42
CA PRO A 238 -6.52 34.12 17.42
C PRO A 238 -5.05 34.12 17.90
N TYR A 239 -4.10 33.95 17.00
CA TYR A 239 -2.66 34.11 17.29
C TYR A 239 -2.18 35.53 16.94
N GLN A 240 -1.17 36.00 17.67
CA GLN A 240 -0.57 37.32 17.46
C GLN A 240 0.34 37.27 16.22
N MET A 241 0.11 38.15 15.25
CA MET A 241 0.99 38.33 14.09
C MET A 241 1.97 39.46 14.38
N THR A 242 3.24 39.15 14.62
CA THR A 242 4.29 40.17 14.80
C THR A 242 4.81 40.60 13.42
N GLY A 243 4.04 41.41 12.68
CA GLY A 243 4.43 41.94 11.36
C GLY A 243 3.60 41.41 10.18
N ALA A 244 4.15 41.51 8.96
CA ALA A 244 3.49 41.17 7.69
C ALA A 244 2.74 39.83 7.79
N ALA A 245 1.58 39.75 7.10
CA ALA A 245 0.66 38.62 7.15
C ALA A 245 1.43 37.29 7.16
N ALA A 246 1.09 36.40 8.09
CA ALA A 246 1.76 35.11 8.25
C ALA A 246 1.48 34.28 7.00
N CYS A 247 2.39 34.42 6.04
CA CYS A 247 2.19 34.25 4.61
C CYS A 247 1.05 35.12 3.98
#